data_AF-A0A0C5VRI2-F1
#
_entry.id   AF-A0A0C5VRI2-F1
#
_cell.length_a   1.000
_cell.length_b   1.000
_cell.length_c   1.000
_cell.angle_alpha   90.00
_cell.angle_beta   90.00
_cell.angle_gamma   90.00
#
_symmetry.space_group_name_H-M   'P 1'
#
loop_
_entity.id
_entity.type
_entity.pdbx_description
1 polymer ?
#
loop_
_entity_poly.entity_id
_entity_poly.type
_entity_poly.pdbx_seq_one_letter_code
_entity_poly.pdbx_strand_id
1 'polypeptide(L)'
;MYFWLFRAGSINKFNLSSGANIPGWPLTRWLPEITDPVIKDLYRPGPTWVDNSSDWDPLVNENYLQENEEGAQYMGCLTSIPLRYGDVENDQQKELVLFLGAFEYKQDLVIFSPDRQRIIFSMRYALQDFISFPGSKHQYIQRTRQRDNNIGVRVYAKAFFGQFDGDEFPDIVVWRKRYESREASDSVSGFGLYKQTWQHFERDLTAQAASETGITGEYLPQDTSESMIQGWLSANELTWQKGYPSTSECQDHEGELIPEMHDPLLNDPDVLK
;
A
#
# COMPACT_ATOMS: atom_id res chain seq x y z
N MET A 1 3.65 -4.63 27.18
CA MET A 1 3.96 -3.32 26.58
C MET A 1 2.69 -2.76 25.94
N TYR A 2 2.45 -1.45 26.01
CA TYR A 2 1.34 -0.80 25.30
C TYR A 2 1.91 0.05 24.18
N PHE A 3 1.24 0.06 23.03
CA PHE A 3 1.64 0.83 21.85
C PHE A 3 0.52 1.79 21.46
N TRP A 4 0.89 2.98 20.99
CA TRP A 4 -0.07 3.92 20.37
C TRP A 4 0.59 4.72 19.26
N LEU A 5 -0.24 5.19 18.34
CA LEU A 5 0.15 6.09 17.27
C LEU A 5 0.10 7.54 17.79
N PHE A 6 1.20 8.28 17.64
CA PHE A 6 1.26 9.69 17.99
C PHE A 6 1.12 10.56 16.75
N ARG A 7 0.40 11.68 16.88
CA ARG A 7 0.04 12.57 15.76
C ARG A 7 1.24 13.05 14.93
N ALA A 8 2.42 13.14 15.55
CA ALA A 8 3.66 13.50 14.86
C ALA A 8 4.29 12.37 14.03
N GLY A 9 3.55 11.30 13.70
CA GLY A 9 4.06 10.22 12.85
C GLY A 9 5.04 9.28 13.56
N SER A 10 4.69 8.81 14.76
CA SER A 10 5.52 7.82 15.47
C SER A 10 4.71 6.79 16.25
N ILE A 11 5.26 5.58 16.37
CA ILE A 11 4.76 4.54 17.27
C ILE A 11 5.42 4.75 18.64
N ASN A 12 4.65 5.12 19.64
CA ASN A 12 5.14 5.27 21.01
C ASN A 12 4.79 4.04 21.84
N LYS A 13 5.51 3.85 22.94
CA LYS A 13 5.27 2.72 23.84
C LYS A 13 5.36 3.09 25.32
N PHE A 14 4.54 2.40 26.11
CA PHE A 14 4.47 2.60 27.56
C PHE A 14 4.75 1.27 28.26
N ASN A 15 5.79 1.30 29.09
CA ASN A 15 6.18 0.14 29.88
C ASN A 15 5.43 0.17 31.21
N LEU A 16 4.46 -0.73 31.38
CA LEU A 16 3.69 -0.84 32.63
C LEU A 16 4.58 -1.14 33.83
N SER A 17 5.63 -1.96 33.67
CA SER A 17 6.48 -2.41 34.77
C SER A 17 7.33 -1.27 35.32
N SER A 18 7.80 -0.37 34.46
CA SER A 18 8.61 0.79 34.86
C SER A 18 7.81 2.09 34.98
N GLY A 19 6.54 2.12 34.56
CA GLY A 19 5.72 3.33 34.52
C GLY A 19 6.24 4.41 33.58
N ALA A 20 7.09 4.05 32.61
CA ALA A 20 7.81 5.01 31.78
C ALA A 20 7.26 5.06 30.35
N ASN A 21 7.11 6.28 29.84
CA ASN A 21 7.04 6.55 28.40
C ASN A 21 8.41 6.30 27.79
N ILE A 22 8.46 5.52 26.72
CA ILE A 22 9.68 5.30 25.95
C ILE A 22 9.53 6.07 24.64
N PRO A 23 10.56 6.84 24.21
CA PRO A 23 10.50 7.59 22.96
C PRO A 23 10.01 6.74 21.80
N GLY A 24 9.12 7.31 21.00
CA GLY A 24 8.51 6.62 19.87
C GLY A 24 9.44 6.45 18.69
N TRP A 25 9.15 5.44 17.89
CA TRP A 25 9.81 5.18 16.62
C TRP A 25 9.17 6.00 15.51
N PRO A 26 9.94 6.83 14.79
CA PRO A 26 9.40 7.60 13.68
C PRO A 26 8.91 6.65 12.58
N LEU A 27 7.74 6.96 12.03
CA LEU A 27 7.16 6.26 10.90
C LEU A 27 7.63 6.93 9.61
N THR A 28 8.85 6.56 9.20
CA THR A 28 9.44 6.97 7.92
C THR A 28 9.07 6.00 6.82
N ARG A 29 8.87 6.51 5.60
CA ARG A 29 8.51 5.66 4.46
C ARG A 29 9.54 4.57 4.24
N TRP A 30 9.06 3.35 4.02
CA TRP A 30 9.90 2.19 3.82
C TRP A 30 10.61 2.26 2.48
N LEU A 31 11.94 2.29 2.51
CA LEU A 31 12.78 2.57 1.34
C LEU A 31 12.55 1.61 0.18
N PRO A 32 12.49 0.28 0.37
CA PRO A 32 12.36 -0.67 -0.74
C PRO A 32 11.22 -0.38 -1.72
N GLU A 33 10.04 0.04 -1.23
CA GLU A 33 8.93 0.38 -2.11
C GLU A 33 9.19 1.69 -2.88
N ILE A 34 9.67 2.74 -2.19
CA ILE A 34 9.82 4.07 -2.81
C ILE A 34 11.08 4.21 -3.65
N THR A 35 12.07 3.32 -3.53
CA THR A 35 13.22 3.33 -4.42
C THR A 35 12.96 2.62 -5.73
N ASP A 36 11.92 1.80 -5.82
CA ASP A 36 11.58 1.06 -7.05
C ASP A 36 10.99 2.01 -8.12
N PRO A 37 11.66 2.18 -9.28
CA PRO A 37 11.20 3.07 -10.34
C PRO A 37 9.90 2.60 -11.01
N VAL A 38 9.69 1.28 -11.11
CA VAL A 38 8.47 0.71 -11.71
C VAL A 38 7.26 1.02 -10.84
N ILE A 39 7.41 0.95 -9.52
CA ILE A 39 6.35 1.29 -8.56
C ILE A 39 6.10 2.80 -8.50
N LYS A 40 7.16 3.60 -8.51
CA LYS A 40 7.04 5.06 -8.67
C LYS A 40 6.22 5.43 -9.89
N ASP A 41 6.53 4.85 -11.04
CA ASP A 41 5.82 5.11 -12.29
C ASP A 41 4.36 4.64 -12.24
N LEU A 42 4.06 3.61 -11.45
CA LEU A 42 2.68 3.20 -11.22
C LEU A 42 1.87 4.29 -10.52
N TYR A 43 2.44 4.97 -9.52
CA TYR A 43 1.76 6.06 -8.81
C TYR A 43 1.78 7.39 -9.58
N ARG A 44 2.60 7.53 -10.64
CA ARG A 44 2.75 8.76 -11.44
C ARG A 44 1.90 8.77 -12.71
N PRO A 45 0.90 9.64 -12.79
CA PRO A 45 0.06 9.70 -13.98
C PRO A 45 0.70 10.38 -15.21
N GLY A 46 1.37 9.59 -16.05
CA GLY A 46 1.64 9.91 -17.46
C GLY A 46 2.89 10.78 -17.74
N PRO A 47 3.36 10.84 -19.01
CA PRO A 47 4.66 11.41 -19.40
C PRO A 47 4.77 12.94 -19.24
N THR A 48 3.67 13.62 -18.89
CA THR A 48 3.64 15.07 -18.63
C THR A 48 3.81 15.43 -17.15
N TRP A 49 4.18 14.47 -16.29
CA TRP A 49 4.78 14.77 -15.00
C TRP A 49 6.15 15.43 -15.23
N VAL A 50 6.12 16.72 -15.60
CA VAL A 50 7.31 17.55 -15.65
C VAL A 50 7.55 18.03 -14.22
N ASP A 51 8.47 17.34 -13.57
CA ASP A 51 9.02 17.73 -12.27
C ASP A 51 9.85 19.02 -12.46
N ASN A 52 9.18 20.17 -12.35
CA ASN A 52 9.84 21.47 -12.35
C ASN A 52 10.24 21.92 -10.94
N SER A 53 10.12 21.06 -9.92
CA SER A 53 10.42 21.41 -8.53
C SER A 53 11.06 20.22 -7.80
N SER A 54 12.40 20.13 -7.91
CA SER A 54 13.31 19.41 -7.02
C SER A 54 12.67 18.48 -5.95
N ASP A 55 12.70 17.18 -6.23
CA ASP A 55 12.69 16.01 -5.32
C ASP A 55 11.41 15.67 -4.52
N TRP A 56 10.36 16.49 -4.50
CA TRP A 56 9.15 16.15 -3.72
C TRP A 56 7.99 15.69 -4.60
N ASP A 57 7.78 14.36 -4.65
CA ASP A 57 6.61 13.74 -5.29
C ASP A 57 5.58 13.40 -4.20
N PRO A 58 4.45 14.13 -4.10
CA PRO A 58 3.45 13.85 -3.08
C PRO A 58 2.96 12.41 -3.18
N LEU A 59 2.82 11.88 -4.39
CA LEU A 59 2.31 10.54 -4.62
C LEU A 59 3.32 9.45 -4.25
N VAL A 60 4.55 9.77 -3.85
CA VAL A 60 5.58 8.77 -3.55
C VAL A 60 6.33 9.06 -2.24
N ASN A 61 6.77 10.30 -2.03
CA ASN A 61 7.79 10.67 -1.04
C ASN A 61 7.21 11.18 0.30
N GLU A 62 5.89 11.16 0.46
CA GLU A 62 5.25 11.58 1.71
C GLU A 62 5.47 10.57 2.85
N ASN A 63 5.69 11.09 4.06
CA ASN A 63 5.57 10.28 5.28
C ASN A 63 4.15 9.70 5.38
N TYR A 64 4.01 8.56 6.05
CA TYR A 64 2.72 7.86 6.17
C TYR A 64 1.60 8.69 6.81
N LEU A 65 1.95 9.65 7.65
CA LEU A 65 1.01 10.56 8.32
C LEU A 65 1.38 12.00 7.92
N GLN A 66 0.46 12.66 7.24
CA GLN A 66 0.40 14.13 7.15
C GLN A 66 -0.97 14.58 7.66
N GLU A 67 -1.09 15.85 8.08
CA GLU A 67 -2.33 16.36 8.69
C GLU A 67 -3.52 16.17 7.76
N ASN A 68 -4.46 15.32 8.17
CA ASN A 68 -5.78 15.23 7.55
C ASN A 68 -6.61 16.46 7.94
N GLU A 69 -7.48 16.91 7.05
CA GLU A 69 -8.61 17.75 7.46
C GLU A 69 -9.50 16.93 8.41
N GLU A 70 -9.91 17.53 9.54
CA GLU A 70 -10.72 16.83 10.54
C GLU A 70 -12.02 16.29 9.94
N GLY A 71 -12.30 14.98 10.12
CA GLY A 71 -13.59 14.37 9.77
C GLY A 71 -13.68 13.69 8.40
N ALA A 72 -12.60 13.68 7.62
CA ALA A 72 -12.55 13.10 6.29
C ALA A 72 -12.30 11.57 6.29
N GLN A 73 -13.34 10.74 6.11
CA GLN A 73 -13.21 9.29 5.84
C GLN A 73 -13.53 9.00 4.37
N TYR A 74 -12.50 8.91 3.51
CA TYR A 74 -12.71 8.69 2.07
C TYR A 74 -12.39 7.26 1.62
N MET A 75 -11.74 6.45 2.46
CA MET A 75 -11.39 5.05 2.17
C MET A 75 -11.71 4.14 3.36
N GLY A 76 -12.98 4.15 3.75
CA GLY A 76 -13.50 3.33 4.84
C GLY A 76 -12.99 3.74 6.23
N CYS A 77 -13.04 2.77 7.14
CA CYS A 77 -12.83 2.94 8.58
C CYS A 77 -11.45 2.50 9.07
N LEU A 78 -10.60 1.90 8.22
CA LEU A 78 -9.34 1.28 8.65
C LEU A 78 -8.38 2.29 9.32
N THR A 79 -8.44 3.56 8.89
CA THR A 79 -7.71 4.67 9.53
C THR A 79 -8.27 5.10 10.89
N SER A 80 -9.52 4.73 11.22
CA SER A 80 -10.15 5.05 12.51
C SER A 80 -9.65 4.12 13.62
N ILE A 81 -9.21 2.91 13.26
CA ILE A 81 -8.51 1.98 14.16
C ILE A 81 -7.20 1.60 13.47
N PRO A 82 -6.20 2.50 13.43
CA PRO A 82 -5.06 2.37 12.54
C PRO A 82 -4.01 1.37 13.03
N LEU A 83 -4.18 0.73 14.20
CA LEU A 83 -3.18 -0.14 14.81
C LEU A 83 -3.80 -1.47 15.25
N ARG A 84 -3.27 -2.56 14.72
CA ARG A 84 -3.52 -3.95 15.12
C ARG A 84 -2.25 -4.57 15.69
N TYR A 85 -2.40 -5.62 16.48
CA TYR A 85 -1.29 -6.38 17.06
C TYR A 85 -1.55 -7.88 16.89
N GLY A 86 -0.61 -8.60 16.26
CA GLY A 86 -0.81 -9.99 15.90
C GLY A 86 0.48 -10.61 15.36
N ASP A 87 0.48 -11.94 15.23
CA ASP A 87 1.58 -12.67 14.59
C ASP A 87 1.18 -12.85 13.12
N VAL A 88 1.75 -12.02 12.25
CA VAL A 88 1.34 -11.95 10.84
C VAL A 88 1.94 -13.10 10.04
N GLU A 89 3.08 -13.61 10.48
CA GLU A 89 3.93 -14.56 9.76
C GLU A 89 3.92 -15.95 10.38
N ASN A 90 3.19 -16.11 11.49
CA ASN A 90 3.09 -17.33 12.29
C ASN A 90 4.46 -17.81 12.83
N ASP A 91 5.34 -16.86 13.17
CA ASP A 91 6.69 -17.13 13.71
C ASP A 91 6.78 -16.99 15.25
N GLN A 92 5.63 -16.86 15.90
CA GLN A 92 5.44 -16.62 17.34
C GLN A 92 5.89 -15.25 17.84
N GLN A 93 6.50 -14.41 16.99
CA GLN A 93 6.69 -13.00 17.27
C GLN A 93 5.41 -12.24 16.90
N LYS A 94 5.26 -11.03 17.46
CA LYS A 94 4.05 -10.23 17.28
C LYS A 94 4.43 -8.90 16.66
N GLU A 95 3.82 -8.60 15.54
CA GLU A 95 3.99 -7.38 14.79
C GLU A 95 2.86 -6.40 15.12
N LEU A 96 3.15 -5.12 14.88
CA LEU A 96 2.13 -4.09 14.76
C LEU A 96 1.79 -3.96 13.28
N VAL A 97 0.51 -4.13 12.96
CA VAL A 97 -0.02 -3.88 11.61
C VAL A 97 -0.74 -2.55 11.63
N LEU A 98 -0.22 -1.60 10.87
CA LEU A 98 -0.75 -0.26 10.80
C LEU A 98 -1.41 0.01 9.45
N PHE A 99 -2.61 0.55 9.51
CA PHE A 99 -3.29 1.14 8.37
C PHE A 99 -3.17 2.65 8.48
N LEU A 100 -2.27 3.19 7.70
CA LEU A 100 -1.93 4.61 7.71
C LEU A 100 -2.45 5.26 6.45
N GLY A 101 -2.74 6.55 6.53
CA GLY A 101 -3.16 7.31 5.38
C GLY A 101 -2.70 8.74 5.55
N ALA A 102 -2.04 9.26 4.52
CA ALA A 102 -1.80 10.68 4.35
C ALA A 102 -2.79 11.17 3.30
N PHE A 103 -3.58 12.18 3.67
CA PHE A 103 -4.63 12.71 2.84
C PHE A 103 -5.75 11.70 2.52
N GLU A 104 -6.86 12.24 2.03
CA GLU A 104 -8.09 11.50 1.73
C GLU A 104 -7.95 10.49 0.57
N TYR A 105 -6.84 10.50 -0.14
CA TYR A 105 -6.64 9.76 -1.38
C TYR A 105 -5.53 8.72 -1.33
N LYS A 106 -4.87 8.47 -0.17
CA LYS A 106 -3.89 7.37 -0.03
C LYS A 106 -4.11 6.51 1.20
N GLN A 107 -3.80 5.23 1.07
CA GLN A 107 -3.74 4.31 2.19
C GLN A 107 -2.56 3.34 2.06
N ASP A 108 -1.87 3.16 3.17
CA ASP A 108 -0.69 2.35 3.33
C ASP A 108 -0.90 1.28 4.39
N LEU A 109 -0.37 0.09 4.10
CA LEU A 109 -0.21 -1.00 5.05
C LEU A 109 1.24 -1.00 5.51
N VAL A 110 1.46 -0.95 6.82
CA VAL A 110 2.79 -0.99 7.42
C VAL A 110 2.84 -2.13 8.42
N ILE A 111 3.86 -2.98 8.32
CA ILE A 111 4.16 -4.04 9.29
C ILE A 111 5.41 -3.61 10.04
N PHE A 112 5.27 -3.43 11.35
CA PHE A 112 6.35 -3.00 12.23
C PHE A 112 6.65 -4.08 13.27
N SER A 113 7.91 -4.47 13.39
CA SER A 113 8.39 -5.41 14.42
C SER A 113 8.82 -4.64 15.67
N PRO A 114 8.13 -4.77 16.82
CA PRO A 114 8.54 -4.15 18.07
C PRO A 114 9.90 -4.65 18.59
N ASP A 115 10.21 -5.92 18.35
CA ASP A 115 11.46 -6.54 18.79
C ASP A 115 12.65 -5.99 18.02
N ARG A 116 12.47 -5.78 16.72
CA ARG A 116 13.50 -5.18 15.83
C ARG A 116 13.46 -3.65 15.81
N GLN A 117 12.42 -3.06 16.38
CA GLN A 117 12.20 -1.62 16.42
C GLN A 117 12.17 -0.98 15.03
N ARG A 118 11.55 -1.68 14.07
CA ARG A 118 11.66 -1.34 12.65
C ARG A 118 10.42 -1.73 11.85
N ILE A 119 10.14 -0.96 10.80
CA ILE A 119 9.25 -1.37 9.73
C ILE A 119 9.92 -2.50 8.95
N ILE A 120 9.29 -3.67 8.92
CA ILE A 120 9.81 -4.85 8.22
C ILE A 120 9.20 -5.02 6.83
N PHE A 121 8.02 -4.43 6.60
CA PHE A 121 7.38 -4.40 5.30
C PHE A 121 6.39 -3.23 5.23
N SER A 122 6.23 -2.66 4.04
CA SER A 122 5.16 -1.70 3.77
C SER A 122 4.75 -1.74 2.31
N MET A 123 3.48 -1.46 2.06
CA MET A 123 2.98 -1.17 0.72
C MET A 123 1.93 -0.07 0.74
N ARG A 124 1.84 0.71 -0.34
CA ARG A 124 0.61 1.42 -0.63
C ARG A 124 -0.42 0.46 -1.19
N TYR A 125 -1.53 0.26 -0.49
CA TYR A 125 -2.60 -0.60 -0.97
C TYR A 125 -3.70 0.15 -1.71
N ALA A 126 -3.85 1.47 -1.50
CA ALA A 126 -4.79 2.28 -2.27
C ALA A 126 -4.26 3.70 -2.54
N LEU A 127 -4.48 4.17 -3.76
CA LEU A 127 -4.34 5.56 -4.21
C LEU A 127 -5.57 5.91 -5.04
N GLN A 128 -6.24 7.02 -4.72
CA GLN A 128 -7.44 7.52 -5.41
C GLN A 128 -7.30 9.00 -5.75
N ASP A 129 -6.44 9.31 -6.73
CA ASP A 129 -6.22 10.69 -7.16
C ASP A 129 -7.15 11.06 -8.31
N PHE A 130 -8.42 11.32 -7.96
CA PHE A 130 -9.41 11.75 -8.93
C PHE A 130 -10.49 12.68 -8.35
N ILE A 131 -11.10 13.47 -9.24
CA ILE A 131 -12.26 14.33 -9.01
C ILE A 131 -13.03 14.49 -10.32
N SER A 132 -14.35 14.62 -10.27
CA SER A 132 -15.16 14.99 -11.44
C SER A 132 -15.03 16.48 -11.70
N PHE A 133 -14.78 16.87 -12.96
CA PHE A 133 -14.62 18.27 -13.33
C PHE A 133 -15.38 18.58 -14.62
N PRO A 134 -16.42 19.43 -14.61
CA PRO A 134 -17.19 19.73 -15.82
C PRO A 134 -16.30 20.30 -16.94
N GLY A 135 -16.43 19.74 -18.14
CA GLY A 135 -15.67 20.19 -19.32
C GLY A 135 -14.25 19.64 -19.43
N SER A 136 -13.83 18.70 -18.56
CA SER A 136 -12.57 17.99 -18.71
C SER A 136 -12.56 17.04 -19.91
N LYS A 137 -11.36 16.68 -20.37
CA LYS A 137 -11.17 15.70 -21.45
C LYS A 137 -11.49 14.28 -20.96
N HIS A 138 -11.22 14.03 -19.68
CA HIS A 138 -11.44 12.77 -19.01
C HIS A 138 -12.71 12.84 -18.15
N GLN A 139 -13.37 11.71 -17.89
CA GLN A 139 -14.53 11.67 -16.98
C GLN A 139 -14.17 12.13 -15.56
N TYR A 140 -12.92 11.83 -15.15
CA TYR A 140 -12.31 12.28 -13.91
C TYR A 140 -10.89 12.79 -14.19
N ILE A 141 -10.51 13.86 -13.51
CA ILE A 141 -9.16 14.43 -13.54
C ILE A 141 -8.49 14.25 -12.18
N GLN A 142 -7.17 14.43 -12.09
CA GLN A 142 -6.46 14.40 -10.82
C GLN A 142 -6.96 15.46 -9.84
N ARG A 143 -7.14 15.03 -8.59
CA ARG A 143 -7.44 15.91 -7.47
C ARG A 143 -6.21 16.73 -7.09
N THR A 144 -5.03 16.14 -7.12
CA THR A 144 -3.77 16.81 -6.73
C THR A 144 -3.30 17.86 -7.75
N ARG A 145 -3.75 17.77 -9.01
CA ARG A 145 -3.35 18.66 -10.12
C ARG A 145 -4.53 19.05 -11.02
N GLN A 146 -5.57 19.64 -10.44
CA GLN A 146 -6.81 20.00 -11.14
C GLN A 146 -6.62 20.95 -12.33
N ARG A 147 -5.57 21.79 -12.32
CA ARG A 147 -5.36 22.85 -13.31
C ARG A 147 -4.94 22.34 -14.69
N ASP A 148 -4.42 21.12 -14.76
CA ASP A 148 -3.77 20.61 -15.97
C ASP A 148 -4.66 19.64 -16.78
N ASN A 149 -5.90 19.40 -16.33
CA ASN A 149 -6.81 18.39 -16.93
C ASN A 149 -6.14 16.99 -17.02
N ASN A 150 -5.23 16.71 -16.09
CA ASN A 150 -4.50 15.45 -16.06
C ASN A 150 -5.46 14.31 -15.73
N ILE A 151 -5.25 13.16 -16.36
CA ILE A 151 -6.10 11.97 -16.22
C ILE A 151 -6.21 11.53 -14.76
N GLY A 152 -7.44 11.36 -14.26
CA GLY A 152 -7.69 10.83 -12.91
C GLY A 152 -7.19 9.40 -12.80
N VAL A 153 -6.61 9.04 -11.65
CA VAL A 153 -5.98 7.72 -11.44
C VAL A 153 -6.45 7.06 -10.17
N ARG A 154 -6.60 5.74 -10.25
CA ARG A 154 -6.75 4.85 -9.11
C ARG A 154 -5.67 3.77 -9.17
N VAL A 155 -5.01 3.49 -8.05
CA VAL A 155 -4.05 2.38 -7.93
C VAL A 155 -4.41 1.55 -6.72
N TYR A 156 -4.45 0.25 -6.90
CA TYR A 156 -4.75 -0.70 -5.83
C TYR A 156 -3.68 -1.78 -5.78
N ALA A 157 -3.40 -2.29 -4.58
CA ALA A 157 -2.48 -3.40 -4.36
C ALA A 157 -3.12 -4.50 -3.52
N LYS A 158 -2.66 -5.72 -3.77
CA LYS A 158 -2.97 -6.93 -3.02
C LYS A 158 -1.66 -7.62 -2.63
N ALA A 159 -1.52 -7.99 -1.37
CA ALA A 159 -0.42 -8.79 -0.85
C ALA A 159 -0.85 -10.27 -0.69
N PHE A 160 0.09 -11.17 -0.97
CA PHE A 160 -0.02 -12.59 -0.76
C PHE A 160 1.19 -13.02 0.08
N PHE A 161 0.92 -13.64 1.23
CA PHE A 161 1.93 -14.08 2.17
C PHE A 161 2.09 -15.59 2.04
N GLY A 162 3.33 -16.09 2.01
CA GLY A 162 3.54 -17.53 1.87
C GLY A 162 4.99 -17.95 1.65
N GLN A 163 5.12 -19.08 0.98
CA GLN A 163 6.35 -19.71 0.50
C GLN A 163 6.09 -20.04 -0.97
N PHE A 164 6.68 -19.30 -1.89
CA PHE A 164 6.36 -19.36 -3.31
C PHE A 164 7.48 -19.96 -4.15
N ASP A 165 8.73 -19.73 -3.76
CA ASP A 165 9.90 -20.14 -4.54
C ASP A 165 10.48 -21.51 -4.12
N GLY A 166 10.03 -22.03 -2.98
CA GLY A 166 10.33 -23.36 -2.48
C GLY A 166 11.54 -23.43 -1.55
N ASP A 167 12.02 -22.29 -1.05
CA ASP A 167 13.03 -22.25 0.00
C ASP A 167 12.42 -22.28 1.43
N GLU A 168 13.15 -21.78 2.42
CA GLU A 168 12.72 -21.74 3.83
C GLU A 168 12.42 -20.32 4.34
N PHE A 169 12.57 -19.30 3.48
CA PHE A 169 12.43 -17.89 3.82
C PHE A 169 11.04 -17.39 3.46
N PRO A 170 10.36 -16.63 4.34
CA PRO A 170 9.00 -16.21 4.06
C PRO A 170 8.96 -15.14 2.98
N ASP A 171 7.94 -15.26 2.13
CA ASP A 171 7.71 -14.45 0.96
C ASP A 171 6.47 -13.57 1.11
N ILE A 172 6.57 -12.39 0.48
CA ILE A 172 5.44 -11.53 0.19
C ILE A 172 5.45 -11.24 -1.32
N VAL A 173 4.37 -11.63 -1.99
CA VAL A 173 4.09 -11.19 -3.36
C VAL A 173 3.11 -10.04 -3.32
N VAL A 174 3.43 -8.93 -4.00
CA VAL A 174 2.52 -7.80 -4.16
C VAL A 174 2.10 -7.65 -5.61
N TRP A 175 0.80 -7.78 -5.87
CA TRP A 175 0.19 -7.51 -7.16
C TRP A 175 -0.47 -6.14 -7.13
N ARG A 176 -0.09 -5.23 -8.03
CA ARG A 176 -0.70 -3.91 -8.17
C ARG A 176 -1.38 -3.71 -9.51
N LYS A 177 -2.45 -2.91 -9.50
CA LYS A 177 -3.21 -2.52 -10.68
C LYS A 177 -3.43 -1.01 -10.68
N ARG A 178 -3.10 -0.36 -11.79
CA ARG A 178 -3.42 1.04 -12.08
C ARG A 178 -4.55 1.13 -13.06
N TYR A 179 -5.47 2.03 -12.76
CA TYR A 179 -6.62 2.38 -13.57
C TYR A 179 -6.60 3.86 -13.89
N GLU A 180 -6.94 4.19 -15.13
CA GLU A 180 -6.96 5.55 -15.64
C GLU A 180 -8.36 5.94 -16.08
N SER A 181 -8.76 7.19 -15.80
CA SER A 181 -10.07 7.68 -16.19
C SER A 181 -10.26 7.58 -17.70
N ARG A 182 -11.41 7.05 -18.10
CA ARG A 182 -11.84 7.07 -19.50
C ARG A 182 -12.06 8.51 -19.99
N GLU A 183 -12.06 8.69 -21.31
CA GLU A 183 -12.38 9.99 -21.91
C GLU A 183 -13.84 10.36 -21.65
N ALA A 184 -14.12 11.66 -21.53
CA ALA A 184 -15.48 12.17 -21.33
C ALA A 184 -16.43 11.82 -22.49
N SER A 185 -15.87 11.56 -23.68
CA SER A 185 -16.59 11.07 -24.86
C SER A 185 -16.76 9.55 -24.92
N ASP A 186 -16.11 8.78 -24.04
CA ASP A 186 -16.27 7.32 -23.98
C ASP A 186 -17.67 6.97 -23.45
N SER A 187 -18.34 6.05 -24.13
CA SER A 187 -19.64 5.51 -23.71
C SER A 187 -19.57 4.67 -22.44
N VAL A 188 -18.39 4.14 -22.10
CA VAL A 188 -18.15 3.36 -20.88
C VAL A 188 -17.76 4.30 -19.76
N SER A 189 -18.48 4.28 -18.64
CA SER A 189 -18.18 5.10 -17.47
C SER A 189 -17.04 4.53 -16.62
N GLY A 190 -16.30 5.40 -15.95
CA GLY A 190 -15.29 5.04 -14.96
C GLY A 190 -13.86 5.06 -15.51
N PHE A 191 -13.11 4.04 -15.14
CA PHE A 191 -11.69 3.88 -15.38
C PHE A 191 -11.44 2.63 -16.24
N GLY A 192 -10.32 2.59 -16.94
CA GLY A 192 -9.83 1.38 -17.60
C GLY A 192 -8.54 0.91 -16.95
N LEU A 193 -8.34 -0.42 -16.88
CA LEU A 193 -7.07 -0.99 -16.48
C LEU A 193 -5.96 -0.54 -17.44
N TYR A 194 -4.94 0.13 -16.90
CA TYR A 194 -3.83 0.69 -17.66
C TYR A 194 -2.55 -0.14 -17.52
N LYS A 195 -2.19 -0.50 -16.29
CA LYS A 195 -0.94 -1.22 -16.01
C LYS A 195 -1.10 -2.12 -14.80
N GLN A 196 -0.36 -3.22 -14.81
CA GLN A 196 -0.20 -4.13 -13.67
C GLN A 196 1.28 -4.30 -13.37
N THR A 197 1.60 -4.59 -12.10
CA THR A 197 2.95 -4.96 -11.68
C THR A 197 2.90 -6.06 -10.63
N TRP A 198 3.94 -6.88 -10.60
CA TRP A 198 4.15 -7.93 -9.62
C TRP A 198 5.52 -7.73 -8.99
N GLN A 199 5.58 -7.70 -7.67
CA GLN A 199 6.84 -7.64 -6.93
C GLN A 199 6.92 -8.82 -5.97
N HIS A 200 8.13 -9.36 -5.85
CA HIS A 200 8.47 -10.38 -4.87
C HIS A 200 9.37 -9.75 -3.80
N PHE A 201 9.04 -10.01 -2.53
CA PHE A 201 9.88 -9.69 -1.40
C PHE A 201 10.07 -10.92 -0.54
N GLU A 202 11.25 -11.07 0.04
CA GLU A 202 11.61 -12.23 0.85
C GLU A 202 12.40 -11.78 2.08
N ARG A 203 12.24 -12.51 3.19
CA ARG A 203 12.96 -12.26 4.42
C ARG A 203 14.02 -13.33 4.69
N ASP A 204 15.12 -13.27 3.94
CA ASP A 204 16.32 -14.07 4.21
C ASP A 204 17.19 -13.41 5.30
N LEU A 205 17.05 -13.88 6.54
CA LEU A 205 17.87 -13.42 7.66
C LEU A 205 19.35 -13.87 7.54
N THR A 206 19.63 -14.93 6.81
CA THR A 206 20.97 -15.47 6.57
C THR A 206 21.75 -14.56 5.63
N ALA A 207 21.16 -14.18 4.48
CA ALA A 207 21.76 -13.19 3.59
C ALA A 207 21.91 -11.83 4.27
N GLN A 208 20.92 -11.38 5.04
CA GLN A 208 21.02 -10.12 5.78
C GLN A 208 22.17 -10.12 6.79
N ALA A 209 22.43 -11.24 7.48
CA ALA A 209 23.56 -11.36 8.40
C ALA A 209 24.92 -11.19 7.71
N ALA A 210 25.02 -11.49 6.42
CA ALA A 210 26.21 -11.30 5.61
C ALA A 210 26.30 -9.90 4.96
N SER A 211 25.24 -9.09 5.03
CA SER A 211 25.17 -7.75 4.45
C SER A 211 25.85 -6.68 5.33
N GLU A 212 26.25 -5.55 4.74
CA GLU A 212 26.81 -4.41 5.48
C GLU A 212 25.84 -3.83 6.52
N THR A 213 24.53 -3.97 6.27
CA THR A 213 23.46 -3.48 7.16
C THR A 213 23.13 -4.43 8.30
N GLY A 214 23.65 -5.65 8.27
CA GLY A 214 23.33 -6.72 9.22
C GLY A 214 21.87 -7.17 9.17
N ILE A 215 21.43 -7.90 10.19
CA ILE A 215 20.06 -8.45 10.29
C ILE A 215 19.07 -7.31 10.59
N THR A 216 18.34 -6.86 9.56
CA THR A 216 17.28 -5.85 9.71
C THR A 216 15.92 -6.49 10.01
N GLY A 217 15.71 -7.71 9.51
CA GLY A 217 14.43 -8.43 9.49
C GLY A 217 13.43 -7.89 8.48
N GLU A 218 13.87 -7.04 7.56
CA GLU A 218 13.01 -6.50 6.50
C GLU A 218 12.76 -7.54 5.40
N TYR A 219 11.62 -7.46 4.74
CA TYR A 219 11.33 -8.15 3.49
C TYR A 219 12.00 -7.41 2.33
N LEU A 220 13.07 -7.95 1.77
CA LEU A 220 13.82 -7.25 0.74
C LEU A 220 13.31 -7.63 -0.66
N PRO A 221 13.27 -6.69 -1.63
CA PRO A 221 12.86 -6.98 -3.00
C PRO A 221 13.79 -8.03 -3.63
N GLN A 222 13.20 -8.96 -4.36
CA GLN A 222 13.92 -10.00 -5.09
C GLN A 222 13.89 -9.74 -6.59
N ASP A 223 14.95 -10.16 -7.30
CA ASP A 223 15.02 -10.12 -8.76
C ASP A 223 14.27 -11.32 -9.37
N THR A 224 12.97 -11.35 -9.15
CA THR A 224 12.07 -12.39 -9.66
C THR A 224 11.28 -11.85 -10.84
N SER A 225 11.25 -12.59 -11.96
CA SER A 225 10.51 -12.17 -13.14
C SER A 225 8.99 -12.18 -12.90
N GLU A 226 8.27 -11.25 -13.53
CA GLU A 226 6.79 -11.20 -13.42
C GLU A 226 6.13 -12.52 -13.83
N SER A 227 6.67 -13.21 -14.85
CA SER A 227 6.15 -14.49 -15.30
C SER A 227 6.29 -15.60 -14.26
N MET A 228 7.35 -15.59 -13.47
CA MET A 228 7.55 -16.53 -12.37
C MET A 228 6.56 -16.25 -11.23
N ILE A 229 6.42 -14.98 -10.84
CA ILE A 229 5.46 -14.56 -9.81
C ILE A 229 4.01 -14.92 -10.22
N GLN A 230 3.62 -14.64 -11.46
CA GLN A 230 2.32 -15.02 -12.00
C GLN A 230 2.13 -16.54 -12.01
N GLY A 231 3.20 -17.29 -12.29
CA GLY A 231 3.23 -18.75 -12.19
C GLY A 231 2.93 -19.24 -10.77
N TRP A 232 3.57 -18.65 -9.76
CA TRP A 232 3.32 -18.96 -8.34
C TRP A 232 1.89 -18.66 -7.92
N LEU A 233 1.36 -17.49 -8.29
CA LEU A 233 -0.03 -17.13 -7.99
C LEU A 233 -1.01 -18.12 -8.65
N SER A 234 -0.76 -18.49 -9.90
CA SER A 234 -1.61 -19.44 -10.63
C SER A 234 -1.55 -20.85 -10.02
N ALA A 235 -0.34 -21.34 -9.69
CA ALA A 235 -0.14 -22.68 -9.10
C ALA A 235 -0.80 -22.83 -7.73
N ASN A 236 -0.92 -21.74 -6.97
CA ASN A 236 -1.58 -21.70 -5.66
C ASN A 236 -3.05 -21.24 -5.74
N GLU A 237 -3.61 -21.12 -6.94
CA GLU A 237 -4.98 -20.63 -7.18
C GLU A 237 -5.26 -19.26 -6.55
N LEU A 238 -4.24 -18.41 -6.43
CA LEU A 238 -4.31 -17.08 -5.81
C LEU A 238 -4.73 -16.03 -6.83
N THR A 239 -6.04 -15.78 -6.89
CA THR A 239 -6.62 -14.71 -7.71
C THR A 239 -6.52 -13.34 -7.04
N TRP A 240 -6.71 -12.25 -7.79
CA TRP A 240 -6.81 -10.88 -7.25
C TRP A 240 -7.73 -10.75 -6.03
N GLN A 241 -8.87 -11.45 -6.08
CA GLN A 241 -9.90 -11.46 -5.05
C GLN A 241 -9.45 -12.10 -3.73
N LYS A 242 -8.46 -13.00 -3.78
CA LYS A 242 -7.92 -13.71 -2.61
C LYS A 242 -6.78 -12.96 -1.92
N GLY A 243 -6.22 -11.94 -2.54
CA GLY A 243 -5.13 -11.17 -1.96
C GLY A 243 -5.61 -10.19 -0.88
N TYR A 244 -4.74 -9.88 0.07
CA TYR A 244 -5.03 -8.97 1.16
C TYR A 244 -4.72 -7.50 0.80
N PRO A 245 -5.56 -6.53 1.19
CA PRO A 245 -6.83 -6.69 1.88
C PRO A 245 -7.96 -6.99 0.87
N SER A 246 -8.87 -7.91 1.18
CA SER A 246 -10.02 -8.27 0.32
C SER A 246 -11.37 -8.02 0.96
N THR A 247 -11.46 -8.08 2.29
CA THR A 247 -12.70 -7.90 3.03
C THR A 247 -12.61 -6.74 4.03
N SER A 248 -13.75 -6.09 4.25
CA SER A 248 -13.92 -4.95 5.13
C SER A 248 -13.90 -5.40 6.59
N GLU A 249 -13.23 -4.61 7.42
CA GLU A 249 -13.27 -4.69 8.89
C GLU A 249 -14.17 -3.60 9.49
N CYS A 250 -14.90 -2.86 8.64
CA CYS A 250 -15.75 -1.79 9.11
C CYS A 250 -17.00 -2.32 9.78
N GLN A 251 -17.36 -1.65 10.88
CA GLN A 251 -18.62 -1.92 11.56
C GLN A 251 -19.77 -1.92 10.55
N ASP A 252 -20.66 -2.90 10.68
CA ASP A 252 -21.82 -3.15 9.81
C ASP A 252 -21.51 -3.68 8.40
N HIS A 253 -20.23 -3.75 8.01
CA HIS A 253 -19.76 -4.29 6.71
C HIS A 253 -18.64 -5.32 6.90
N GLU A 254 -18.56 -5.96 8.07
CA GLU A 254 -17.50 -6.91 8.38
C GLU A 254 -17.60 -8.16 7.48
N GLY A 255 -16.48 -8.53 6.85
CA GLY A 255 -16.41 -9.70 5.95
C GLY A 255 -16.96 -9.44 4.54
N GLU A 256 -17.59 -8.30 4.29
CA GLU A 256 -17.98 -7.89 2.93
C GLU A 256 -16.75 -7.52 2.10
N LEU A 257 -16.85 -7.59 0.77
CA LEU A 257 -15.77 -7.17 -0.13
C LEU A 257 -15.49 -5.66 0.02
N ILE A 258 -14.22 -5.27 0.02
CA ILE A 258 -13.82 -3.85 0.09
C ILE A 258 -14.26 -3.11 -1.19
N PRO A 259 -15.22 -2.17 -1.12
CA PRO A 259 -15.84 -1.60 -2.32
C PRO A 259 -14.84 -1.00 -3.31
N GLU A 260 -13.80 -0.32 -2.82
CA GLU A 260 -12.78 0.33 -3.64
C GLU A 260 -11.97 -0.66 -4.48
N MET A 261 -11.86 -1.91 -4.02
CA MET A 261 -11.13 -3.01 -4.68
C MET A 261 -12.00 -3.83 -5.64
N HIS A 262 -13.32 -3.62 -5.56
CA HIS A 262 -14.39 -4.38 -6.23
C HIS A 262 -15.36 -3.46 -7.00
N ASP A 263 -14.94 -2.21 -7.25
CA ASP A 263 -15.78 -1.19 -7.86
C ASP A 263 -16.01 -1.49 -9.35
N PRO A 264 -17.27 -1.65 -9.80
CA PRO A 264 -17.58 -1.88 -11.21
C PRO A 264 -17.04 -0.81 -12.15
N LEU A 265 -16.82 0.42 -11.68
CA LEU A 265 -16.23 1.52 -12.46
C LEU A 265 -14.77 1.27 -12.83
N LEU A 266 -14.09 0.27 -12.26
CA LEU A 266 -12.73 -0.08 -12.66
C LEU A 266 -12.68 -0.81 -14.02
N ASN A 267 -13.82 -1.34 -14.49
CA ASN A 267 -13.95 -2.05 -15.76
C ASN A 267 -12.88 -3.13 -15.97
N ASP A 268 -12.52 -3.87 -14.91
CA ASP A 268 -11.53 -4.96 -14.95
C ASP A 268 -12.22 -6.31 -14.72
N PRO A 269 -12.06 -7.29 -15.64
CA PRO A 269 -12.63 -8.62 -15.48
C PRO A 269 -12.29 -9.31 -14.15
N ASP A 270 -11.14 -9.05 -13.54
CA ASP A 270 -10.79 -9.66 -12.25
C ASP A 270 -11.49 -8.99 -11.06
N VAL A 271 -11.99 -7.76 -11.25
CA VAL A 271 -12.76 -6.99 -10.27
C VAL A 271 -14.24 -7.34 -10.38
N LEU A 272 -14.74 -7.57 -11.60
CA LEU A 272 -16.14 -7.81 -11.92
C LEU A 272 -16.62 -9.27 -11.72
N LYS A 273 -15.72 -10.18 -11.38
CA LYS A 273 -16.01 -11.61 -11.14
C LYS A 273 -16.48 -11.89 -9.73
#